data_AF-A0A838A1T7-F1
#
_entry.id   AF-A0A838A1T7-F1
#
_cell.length_a   1.000
_cell.length_b   1.000
_cell.length_c   1.000
_cell.angle_alpha   90.00
_cell.angle_beta   90.00
_cell.angle_gamma   90.00
#
_symmetry.space_group_name_H-M   'P 1'
#
loop_
_entity.id
_entity.type
_entity.pdbx_description
1 polymer ?
#
loop_
_entity_poly.entity_id
_entity_poly.type
_entity_poly.pdbx_seq_one_letter_code
_entity_poly.pdbx_strand_id
1 'polypeptide(L)'
;MVPKGAELAVVTIERSGAVPEDFFCDGRLTDGARLWPEAPFLTYTVPPPDGVVDHCDKPGNLQLTFLVPDDVTMTAVDIVNPVGGGNQILVRLEIP
;
A
#
# COMPACT_ATOMS: atom_id res chain seq x y z
N MET A 1 -3.22 17.76 -5.67
CA MET A 1 -1.91 18.46 -5.62
C MET A 1 -1.18 17.92 -4.42
N VAL A 2 0.05 17.41 -4.60
CA VAL A 2 0.87 16.92 -3.49
C VAL A 2 1.38 18.12 -2.67
N PRO A 3 1.26 18.11 -1.33
CA PRO A 3 1.80 19.18 -0.49
C PRO A 3 3.31 19.34 -0.66
N LYS A 4 3.84 20.55 -0.40
CA LYS A 4 5.28 20.79 -0.39
C LYS A 4 5.94 19.98 0.73
N GLY A 5 7.07 19.33 0.45
CA GLY A 5 7.77 18.46 1.39
C GLY A 5 7.16 17.07 1.52
N ALA A 6 6.34 16.68 0.53
CA ALA A 6 5.73 15.36 0.47
C ALA A 6 5.79 14.83 -0.96
N GLU A 7 5.74 13.52 -1.08
CA GLU A 7 5.68 12.79 -2.34
C GLU A 7 4.61 11.69 -2.31
N LEU A 8 4.21 11.24 -3.50
CA LEU A 8 3.41 10.03 -3.64
C LEU A 8 4.35 8.85 -3.86
N ALA A 9 4.50 8.01 -2.83
CA ALA A 9 5.18 6.74 -2.96
C ALA A 9 4.19 5.70 -3.52
N VAL A 10 4.52 5.13 -4.68
CA VAL A 10 3.72 4.07 -5.31
C VAL A 10 4.47 2.76 -5.16
N VAL A 11 3.87 1.82 -4.46
CA VAL A 11 4.41 0.48 -4.26
C VAL A 11 3.62 -0.50 -5.09
N THR A 12 4.30 -1.26 -5.95
CA THR A 12 3.70 -2.39 -6.65
C THR A 12 4.19 -3.68 -6.03
N ILE A 13 3.26 -4.47 -5.50
CA ILE A 13 3.50 -5.77 -4.90
C ILE A 13 3.18 -6.83 -5.95
N GLU A 14 4.20 -7.61 -6.30
CA GLU A 14 4.03 -8.77 -7.15
C GLU A 14 3.26 -9.86 -6.40
N ARG A 15 2.16 -10.33 -7.00
CA ARG A 15 1.30 -11.36 -6.40
C ARG A 15 1.09 -12.48 -7.39
N SER A 16 0.95 -13.69 -6.87
CA SER A 16 0.60 -14.86 -7.65
C SER A 16 -0.38 -15.75 -6.87
N GLY A 17 -1.05 -16.65 -7.60
CA GLY A 17 -2.05 -17.54 -7.02
C GLY A 17 -3.48 -16.98 -7.05
N ALA A 18 -4.40 -17.77 -6.52
CA ALA A 18 -5.80 -17.38 -6.41
C ALA A 18 -5.98 -16.38 -5.27
N VAL A 19 -6.88 -15.42 -5.48
CA VAL A 19 -7.31 -14.51 -4.42
C VAL A 19 -8.38 -15.20 -3.58
N PRO A 20 -8.23 -15.28 -2.24
CA PRO A 20 -9.28 -15.83 -1.39
C PRO A 20 -10.57 -15.01 -1.51
N GLU A 21 -11.73 -15.66 -1.41
CA GLU A 21 -13.02 -14.96 -1.32
C GLU A 21 -13.05 -14.02 -0.10
N ASP A 22 -13.67 -12.86 -0.25
CA ASP A 22 -13.82 -11.83 0.79
C ASP A 22 -12.50 -11.36 1.43
N PHE A 23 -11.40 -11.36 0.65
CA PHE A 23 -10.10 -10.91 1.14
C PHE A 23 -9.94 -9.39 1.04
N PHE A 24 -10.00 -8.73 2.19
CA PHE A 24 -9.74 -7.29 2.33
C PHE A 24 -8.35 -7.04 2.92
N CYS A 25 -7.63 -6.06 2.38
CA CYS A 25 -6.37 -5.64 2.95
C CYS A 25 -6.13 -4.13 2.75
N ASP A 26 -5.36 -3.56 3.66
CA ASP A 26 -4.83 -2.19 3.57
C ASP A 26 -3.29 -2.26 3.55
N GLY A 27 -2.67 -1.21 3.03
CA GLY A 27 -1.25 -0.93 3.13
C GLY A 27 -0.87 -0.05 4.32
N ARG A 28 0.29 -0.35 4.91
CA ARG A 28 1.04 0.58 5.77
C ARG A 28 2.48 0.67 5.30
N LEU A 29 2.94 1.85 4.89
CA LEU A 29 4.34 2.08 4.53
C LEU A 29 5.11 2.51 5.79
N THR A 30 6.35 2.08 5.96
CA THR A 30 7.15 2.39 7.15
C THR A 30 8.61 2.69 6.84
N ASP A 31 9.20 3.54 7.67
CA ASP A 31 10.65 3.83 7.75
C ASP A 31 11.32 3.07 8.91
N GLY A 32 10.59 2.15 9.55
CA GLY A 32 11.01 1.41 10.74
C GLY A 32 10.68 2.10 12.07
N ALA A 33 10.33 3.39 12.08
CA ALA A 33 9.97 4.15 13.27
C ALA A 33 8.52 4.65 13.25
N ARG A 34 7.99 4.93 12.07
CA ARG A 34 6.67 5.50 11.81
C ARG A 34 5.94 4.66 10.76
N LEU A 35 4.62 4.76 10.78
CA LEU A 35 3.72 4.06 9.86
C LEU A 35 2.84 5.09 9.17
N TRP A 36 2.75 4.99 7.85
CA TRP A 36 1.88 5.80 7.01
C TRP A 36 0.78 4.93 6.41
N PRO A 37 -0.50 5.33 6.56
CA PRO A 37 -1.58 4.66 5.85
C PRO A 37 -1.53 4.99 4.36
N GLU A 38 -2.26 4.21 3.56
CA GLU A 38 -2.52 4.57 2.17
C GLU A 38 -3.07 5.99 2.03
N ALA A 39 -2.69 6.64 0.95
CA ALA A 39 -3.15 7.97 0.63
C ALA A 39 -4.67 7.94 0.37
N PRO A 40 -5.42 8.96 0.81
CA PRO A 40 -6.84 9.05 0.53
C PRO A 40 -7.13 8.95 -0.97
N PHE A 41 -7.76 7.84 -1.39
CA PHE A 41 -8.00 7.51 -2.80
C PHE A 41 -8.62 8.67 -3.59
N LEU A 42 -9.68 9.30 -3.08
CA LEU A 42 -10.36 10.41 -3.78
C LEU A 42 -9.49 11.66 -4.02
N THR A 43 -8.37 11.78 -3.31
CA THR A 43 -7.48 12.95 -3.38
C THR A 43 -6.17 12.66 -4.10
N TYR A 44 -5.66 11.44 -3.94
CA TYR A 44 -4.34 11.02 -4.39
C TYR A 44 -4.42 9.63 -5.05
N THR A 45 -4.93 9.60 -6.28
CA THR A 45 -4.93 8.38 -7.12
C THR A 45 -3.79 8.46 -8.14
N VAL A 46 -3.02 7.38 -8.23
CA VAL A 46 -2.17 7.09 -9.38
C VAL A 46 -2.84 5.95 -10.17
N PRO A 47 -3.13 6.11 -11.47
CA PRO A 47 -3.72 5.03 -12.26
C PRO A 47 -2.81 3.79 -12.28
N PRO A 48 -3.33 2.58 -11.99
CA PRO A 48 -2.54 1.37 -12.07
C PRO A 48 -2.18 1.02 -13.52
N PRO A 49 -0.97 0.50 -13.79
CA PRO A 49 -0.60 -0.07 -15.08
C PRO A 49 -1.45 -1.28 -15.47
N ASP A 50 -1.35 -1.71 -16.72
CA ASP A 50 -2.04 -2.91 -17.21
C ASP A 50 -1.67 -4.15 -16.38
N GLY A 51 -2.69 -4.92 -15.96
CA GLY A 51 -2.51 -6.12 -15.14
C GLY A 51 -2.21 -5.85 -13.66
N VAL A 52 -2.19 -4.58 -13.25
CA VAL A 52 -2.08 -4.15 -11.86
C VAL A 52 -3.45 -3.70 -11.35
N VAL A 53 -3.77 -4.05 -10.12
CA VAL A 53 -5.02 -3.69 -9.45
C VAL A 53 -4.71 -2.93 -8.17
N ASP A 54 -5.66 -2.15 -7.70
CA ASP A 54 -5.59 -1.34 -6.48
C ASP A 54 -6.43 -1.91 -5.33
N HIS A 55 -6.93 -3.16 -5.48
CA HIS A 55 -7.74 -3.83 -4.47
C HIS A 55 -7.30 -5.28 -4.26
N CYS A 56 -7.29 -5.72 -3.01
CA CYS A 56 -6.75 -7.02 -2.63
C CYS A 56 -7.62 -8.20 -3.06
N ASP A 57 -8.92 -7.96 -3.23
CA ASP A 57 -9.95 -8.92 -3.67
C ASP A 57 -9.90 -9.21 -5.19
N LYS A 58 -9.06 -8.48 -5.94
CA LYS A 58 -8.86 -8.70 -7.37
C LYS A 58 -7.55 -9.42 -7.67
N PRO A 59 -7.53 -10.32 -8.67
CA PRO A 59 -6.30 -10.97 -9.11
C PRO A 59 -5.35 -9.97 -9.81
N GLY A 60 -4.05 -10.27 -9.78
CA GLY A 60 -3.00 -9.45 -10.40
C GLY A 60 -2.06 -8.80 -9.39
N ASN A 61 -1.06 -8.06 -9.87
CA ASN A 61 -0.17 -7.31 -8.98
C ASN A 61 -0.94 -6.21 -8.26
N LEU A 62 -0.57 -5.89 -7.02
CA LEU A 62 -1.27 -4.90 -6.21
C LEU A 62 -0.50 -3.58 -6.21
N GLN A 63 -1.17 -2.48 -6.52
CA GLN A 63 -0.63 -1.14 -6.36
C GLN A 63 -1.22 -0.48 -5.11
N LEU A 64 -0.34 0.07 -4.28
CA LEU A 64 -0.69 0.88 -3.12
C LEU A 64 -0.04 2.25 -3.28
N THR A 65 -0.76 3.31 -2.94
CA THR A 65 -0.25 4.69 -3.02
C THR A 65 -0.22 5.28 -1.62
N PHE A 66 0.89 5.94 -1.27
CA PHE A 66 1.09 6.56 0.03
C PHE A 66 1.48 8.02 -0.14
N LEU A 67 1.04 8.88 0.77
CA LEU A 67 1.51 10.25 0.87
C LEU A 67 2.51 10.33 2.02
N VAL A 68 3.78 10.52 1.70
CA VAL A 68 4.88 10.48 2.66
C VAL A 68 5.78 11.70 2.55
N PRO A 69 6.60 12.01 3.58
CA PRO A 69 7.65 13.03 3.46
C PRO A 69 8.65 12.67 2.36
N ASP A 70 9.17 13.68 1.66
CA ASP A 70 10.16 13.51 0.58
C ASP A 70 11.62 13.40 1.09
N ASP A 71 11.81 13.42 2.41
CA ASP A 71 13.11 13.40 3.09
C ASP A 71 13.31 12.16 3.98
N VAL A 72 12.45 11.14 3.84
CA VAL A 72 12.51 9.89 4.62
C VAL A 72 12.65 8.69 3.70
N THR A 73 13.59 7.80 4.04
CA THR A 73 13.75 6.51 3.35
C THR A 73 12.81 5.47 3.95
N MET A 74 11.88 4.96 3.14
CA MET A 74 10.98 3.88 3.51
C MET A 74 11.73 2.54 3.47
N THR A 75 11.46 1.66 4.43
CA THR A 75 12.15 0.38 4.60
C THR A 75 11.26 -0.81 4.36
N ALA A 76 9.94 -0.70 4.55
CA ALA A 76 9.03 -1.82 4.33
C ALA A 76 7.59 -1.35 4.05
N VAL A 77 6.81 -2.25 3.46
CA VAL A 77 5.35 -2.17 3.39
C VAL A 77 4.72 -3.35 4.14
N ASP A 78 3.78 -3.05 5.02
CA ASP A 78 2.93 -4.04 5.69
C ASP A 78 1.60 -4.13 4.97
N ILE A 79 1.20 -5.35 4.64
CA ILE A 79 -0.17 -5.68 4.29
C ILE A 79 -0.90 -6.05 5.57
N VAL A 80 -1.97 -5.31 5.88
CA VAL A 80 -2.72 -5.49 7.13
C VAL A 80 -4.15 -5.90 6.85
N ASN A 81 -4.74 -6.63 7.80
CA ASN A 81 -6.17 -6.92 7.80
C ASN A 81 -6.93 -5.74 8.44
N PRO A 82 -7.78 -5.02 7.69
CA PRO A 82 -8.57 -3.91 8.21
C PRO A 82 -9.82 -4.39 8.98
N VAL A 83 -10.24 -5.65 8.78
CA VAL A 83 -11.48 -6.20 9.35
C VAL A 83 -11.37 -6.25 10.88
N GLY A 84 -12.42 -5.79 11.56
CA GLY A 84 -12.48 -5.77 13.02
C GLY A 84 -11.55 -4.75 13.69
N GLY A 85 -10.93 -3.84 12.91
CA GLY A 85 -10.05 -2.78 13.42
C GLY A 85 -8.67 -3.28 13.91
N GLY A 86 -8.33 -4.54 13.64
CA GLY A 86 -7.16 -5.20 14.21
C GLY A 86 -5.81 -4.73 13.68
N ASN A 87 -5.74 -4.08 12.49
CA ASN A 87 -4.50 -3.73 11.80
C ASN A 87 -3.44 -4.87 11.87
N GLN A 88 -3.91 -6.12 11.88
CA GLN A 88 -3.04 -7.27 12.02
C GLN A 88 -2.17 -7.35 10.77
N ILE A 89 -0.85 -7.34 10.95
CA ILE A 89 0.08 -7.54 9.85
C ILE A 89 -0.08 -8.99 9.34
N LEU A 90 -0.50 -9.10 8.10
CA LEU A 90 -0.61 -10.37 7.37
C LEU A 90 0.74 -10.73 6.76
N VAL A 91 1.39 -9.75 6.13
CA VAL A 91 2.69 -9.88 5.47
C VAL A 91 3.45 -8.57 5.61
N ARG A 92 4.76 -8.65 5.85
CA ARG A 92 5.71 -7.54 5.69
C ARG A 92 6.61 -7.80 4.49
N LEU A 93 6.77 -6.81 3.64
CA LEU A 93 7.68 -6.82 2.49
C LEU A 93 8.72 -5.73 2.69
N GLU A 94 9.99 -6.12 2.80
CA GLU A 94 11.10 -5.18 2.90
C GLU A 94 11.37 -4.53 1.54
N ILE A 95 11.66 -3.23 1.56
CA ILE A 95 12.06 -2.44 0.39
C ILE A 95 13.58 -2.46 0.33
N PRO A 96 14.18 -2.95 -0.77
CA PRO A 96 15.64 -3.12 -0.90
C PRO A 96 16.40 -1.79 -1.03
#